data_AF-A0A133VJD4-F1
#
_entry.id   AF-A0A133VJD4-F1
#
_cell.length_a   1.000
_cell.length_b   1.000
_cell.length_c   1.000
_cell.angle_alpha   90.00
_cell.angle_beta   90.00
_cell.angle_gamma   90.00
#
_symmetry.space_group_name_H-M   'P 1'
#
loop_
_entity.id
_entity.type
_entity.pdbx_description
1 polymer ?
#
loop_
_entity_poly.entity_id
_entity_poly.type
_entity_poly.pdbx_seq_one_letter_code
_entity_poly.pdbx_strand_id
1 'polypeptide(L)'
;MLKIKNKKTVLIALTCIVALTLIVNTDIASAADPGDSFDTAKEIEAPGEFSGTLDESNDADFYKISLEPGSIIELEFTPDSEDGQKLKFW
;
A
#
# COMPACT_ATOMS: atom_id res chain seq x y z
N MET A 1 -6.47 48.82 19.59
CA MET A 1 -6.99 48.79 18.21
C MET A 1 -5.87 48.32 17.28
N LEU A 2 -5.88 47.04 16.89
CA LEU A 2 -4.78 46.40 16.15
C LEU A 2 -4.82 46.86 14.67
N LYS A 3 -3.85 47.67 14.25
CA LYS A 3 -3.78 48.16 12.86
C LYS A 3 -3.30 47.01 11.96
N ILE A 4 -4.19 46.45 11.16
CA ILE A 4 -3.88 45.42 10.15
C ILE A 4 -2.94 46.04 9.11
N LYS A 5 -1.63 45.76 9.22
CA LYS A 5 -0.64 46.12 8.21
C LYS A 5 -0.87 45.23 6.99
N ASN A 6 -1.28 45.85 5.89
CA ASN A 6 -1.32 45.33 4.53
C ASN A 6 -2.25 44.13 4.29
N LYS A 7 -3.42 44.43 3.71
CA LYS A 7 -4.40 43.44 3.19
C LYS A 7 -3.76 42.36 2.30
N LYS A 8 -2.67 42.69 1.59
CA LYS A 8 -1.90 41.74 0.76
C LYS A 8 -1.19 40.66 1.59
N THR A 9 -0.64 41.01 2.75
CA THR A 9 0.04 40.06 3.65
C THR A 9 -0.95 39.10 4.30
N VAL A 10 -2.13 39.59 4.66
CA VAL A 10 -3.23 38.75 5.18
C VAL A 10 -3.74 37.78 4.10
N LEU A 11 -3.87 38.26 2.86
CA LEU A 11 -4.33 37.43 1.74
C LEU A 11 -3.31 36.33 1.38
N ILE A 12 -2.01 36.67 1.35
CA ILE A 12 -0.92 35.70 1.09
C ILE A 12 -0.86 34.64 2.19
N ALA A 13 -0.99 35.04 3.47
CA ALA A 13 -0.99 34.10 4.59
C ALA A 13 -2.18 33.13 4.52
N LEU A 14 -3.37 33.62 4.14
CA LEU A 14 -4.56 32.78 4.00
C LEU A 14 -4.44 31.77 2.84
N THR A 15 -3.89 32.19 1.69
CA THR A 15 -3.69 31.30 0.54
C THR A 15 -2.63 30.23 0.80
N CYS A 16 -1.55 30.55 1.53
CA CYS A 16 -0.54 29.56 1.90
C CYS A 16 -1.08 28.51 2.88
N ILE A 17 -1.95 28.90 3.82
CA ILE A 17 -2.58 27.96 4.77
C ILE A 17 -3.53 27.00 4.03
N VAL A 18 -4.33 27.51 3.09
CA VAL A 18 -5.24 26.67 2.28
C VAL A 18 -4.46 25.72 1.35
N ALA A 19 -3.34 26.16 0.78
CA ALA A 19 -2.47 25.31 -0.02
C ALA A 19 -1.77 24.22 0.82
N LEU A 20 -1.43 24.52 2.08
CA LEU A 20 -0.79 23.57 2.99
C LEU A 20 -1.75 22.47 3.46
N THR A 21 -3.06 22.74 3.52
CA THR A 21 -4.08 21.74 3.91
C THR A 21 -4.44 20.73 2.82
N LEU A 22 -4.04 20.97 1.57
CA LEU A 22 -4.40 20.10 0.42
C LEU A 22 -3.39 18.98 0.15
N ILE A 23 -2.28 18.89 0.89
CA ILE A 23 -1.19 17.95 0.60
C ILE A 23 -1.31 16.63 1.40
N VAL A 24 -2.28 16.51 2.30
CA VAL A 24 -2.49 15.26 3.03
C VAL A 24 -3.40 14.33 2.22
N ASN A 25 -2.94 13.96 1.02
CA ASN A 25 -3.38 12.74 0.36
C ASN A 25 -2.82 11.58 1.17
N THR A 26 -3.60 11.08 2.12
CA THR A 26 -3.34 9.76 2.70
C THR A 26 -3.77 8.74 1.66
N ASP A 27 -2.91 8.50 0.67
CA ASP A 27 -2.95 7.28 -0.11
C ASP A 27 -2.55 6.12 0.82
N ILE A 28 -3.46 5.78 1.76
CA ILE A 28 -3.55 4.41 2.21
C ILE A 28 -4.19 3.69 1.02
N ALA A 29 -3.39 3.43 0.00
CA ALA A 29 -3.71 2.36 -0.92
C ALA A 29 -3.75 1.12 -0.04
N SER A 30 -4.95 0.74 0.41
CA SER A 30 -5.22 -0.66 0.73
C SER A 30 -4.64 -1.41 -0.47
N ALA A 31 -3.59 -2.20 -0.22
CA ALA A 31 -3.01 -3.00 -1.26
C ALA A 31 -4.18 -3.79 -1.86
N ALA A 32 -4.49 -3.54 -3.13
CA ALA A 32 -5.66 -4.16 -3.74
C ALA A 32 -5.61 -5.67 -3.46
N ASP A 33 -6.74 -6.18 -2.96
CA ASP A 33 -6.98 -7.57 -2.58
C ASP A 33 -6.31 -8.50 -3.62
N PRO A 34 -5.39 -9.39 -3.19
CA PRO A 34 -4.73 -10.36 -4.06
C PRO A 34 -5.70 -11.34 -4.74
N GLY A 35 -6.92 -11.45 -4.22
CA GLY A 35 -8.02 -12.26 -4.74
C GLY A 35 -8.07 -13.65 -4.12
N ASP A 36 -9.28 -14.21 -4.06
CA ASP A 36 -9.60 -15.43 -3.30
C ASP A 36 -9.40 -16.78 -4.05
N SER A 37 -8.78 -16.76 -5.23
CA SER A 37 -8.68 -17.95 -6.08
C SER A 37 -7.52 -17.88 -7.08
N PHE A 38 -7.15 -19.03 -7.65
CA PHE A 38 -6.14 -19.08 -8.72
C PHE A 38 -6.52 -18.23 -9.96
N ASP A 39 -7.81 -18.16 -10.29
CA ASP A 39 -8.30 -17.39 -11.45
C ASP A 39 -8.22 -15.88 -11.20
N THR A 40 -8.41 -15.46 -9.94
CA THR A 40 -8.40 -14.05 -9.52
C THR A 40 -7.06 -13.61 -8.93
N ALA A 41 -6.07 -14.50 -8.90
CA ALA A 41 -4.76 -14.26 -8.29
C ALA A 41 -4.06 -13.02 -8.87
N LYS A 42 -3.51 -12.21 -7.97
CA LYS A 42 -2.76 -11.00 -8.28
C LYS A 42 -1.41 -11.34 -8.90
N GLU A 43 -1.16 -10.75 -10.06
CA GLU A 43 0.14 -10.86 -10.71
C GLU A 43 1.16 -9.98 -10.00
N ILE A 44 2.31 -10.57 -9.69
CA ILE A 44 3.46 -9.87 -9.10
C ILE A 44 4.69 -10.06 -9.98
N GLU A 45 5.53 -9.04 -10.00
CA GLU A 45 6.75 -8.99 -10.81
C GLU A 45 7.97 -9.34 -9.95
N ALA A 46 8.87 -10.19 -10.46
CA ALA A 46 10.13 -10.52 -9.80
C ALA A 46 11.32 -9.78 -10.44
N PRO A 47 12.32 -9.30 -9.66
CA PRO A 47 12.37 -9.33 -8.20
C PRO A 47 11.54 -8.22 -7.56
N GLY A 48 10.97 -8.47 -6.38
CA GLY A 48 10.20 -7.48 -5.64
C GLY A 48 9.76 -7.96 -4.26
N GLU A 49 9.40 -7.01 -3.40
CA GLU A 49 8.75 -7.25 -2.12
C GLU A 49 7.28 -6.83 -2.23
N PHE A 50 6.39 -7.70 -1.74
CA PHE A 50 4.95 -7.49 -1.80
C PHE A 50 4.38 -7.69 -0.40
N SER A 51 3.59 -6.72 0.06
CA SER A 51 2.91 -6.77 1.36
C SER A 51 1.40 -6.85 1.16
N GLY A 52 0.73 -7.53 2.08
CA GLY A 52 -0.72 -7.71 2.11
C GLY A 52 -1.18 -8.00 3.53
N THR A 53 -2.49 -8.00 3.72
CA THR A 53 -3.14 -8.30 4.99
C THR A 53 -4.22 -9.32 4.71
N LEU A 54 -4.32 -10.35 5.56
CA LEU A 54 -5.50 -11.19 5.61
C LEU A 54 -6.56 -10.47 6.45
N ASP A 55 -7.58 -9.93 5.79
CA ASP A 55 -8.56 -9.02 6.39
C ASP A 55 -9.60 -9.78 7.24
N GLU A 56 -9.90 -11.03 6.90
CA GLU A 56 -10.85 -11.89 7.60
C GLU A 56 -10.26 -13.27 7.99
N SER A 57 -10.86 -13.93 8.98
CA SER A 57 -10.36 -15.23 9.48
C SER A 57 -10.40 -16.39 8.47
N ASN A 58 -11.15 -16.25 7.37
CA ASN A 58 -11.25 -17.20 6.27
C ASN A 58 -10.65 -16.66 4.97
N ASP A 59 -9.93 -15.54 5.05
CA ASP A 59 -9.32 -14.89 3.90
C ASP A 59 -8.15 -15.72 3.36
N ALA A 60 -7.99 -15.68 2.05
CA ALA A 60 -6.94 -16.39 1.34
C ALA A 60 -6.44 -15.54 0.16
N ASP A 61 -5.24 -15.00 0.32
CA ASP A 61 -4.56 -14.25 -0.72
C ASP A 61 -3.87 -15.17 -1.75
N PHE A 62 -4.21 -15.01 -3.03
CA PHE A 62 -3.54 -15.72 -4.12
C PHE A 62 -2.65 -14.79 -4.95
N TYR A 63 -1.40 -15.22 -5.16
CA TYR A 63 -0.41 -14.51 -5.99
C TYR A 63 0.07 -15.39 -7.14
N LYS A 64 0.38 -14.79 -8.29
CA LYS A 64 0.98 -15.47 -9.45
C LYS A 64 2.19 -14.72 -9.98
N ILE A 65 3.19 -15.49 -10.43
CA ILE A 65 4.41 -14.99 -11.08
C ILE A 65 4.57 -15.65 -12.45
N SER A 66 4.93 -14.84 -13.44
CA SER A 66 5.29 -15.32 -14.77
C SER A 66 6.81 -15.52 -14.84
N LEU A 67 7.27 -16.71 -15.24
CA LEU A 67 8.69 -17.07 -15.24
C LEU A 67 9.14 -17.62 -16.58
N GLU A 68 10.38 -17.32 -16.94
CA GLU A 68 11.02 -17.91 -18.12
C GLU A 68 11.54 -19.32 -17.80
N PRO A 69 11.56 -20.26 -18.78
CA PRO A 69 12.13 -21.59 -18.57
C PRO A 69 13.57 -21.54 -18.05
N GLY A 70 13.85 -22.31 -16.99
CA GLY A 70 15.17 -22.34 -16.34
C GLY A 70 15.37 -21.30 -15.24
N SER A 71 14.33 -20.52 -14.91
CA SER A 71 14.36 -19.62 -13.76
C SER A 71 14.54 -20.38 -12.44
N ILE A 72 15.37 -19.83 -11.55
CA ILE A 72 15.46 -20.22 -10.15
C ILE A 72 14.57 -19.27 -9.36
N ILE A 73 13.71 -19.83 -8.50
CA ILE A 73 12.78 -19.06 -7.69
C ILE A 73 13.26 -19.13 -6.24
N GLU A 74 13.37 -17.97 -5.60
CA GLU A 74 13.55 -17.82 -4.18
C GLU A 74 12.37 -17.02 -3.63
N LEU A 75 11.71 -17.55 -2.60
CA LEU A 75 10.54 -16.94 -1.96
C LEU A 75 10.81 -16.85 -0.47
N GLU A 76 10.67 -15.64 0.07
CA GLU A 76 10.67 -15.37 1.50
C GLU A 76 9.29 -14.87 1.90
N PHE A 77 8.78 -15.36 3.02
CA PHE A 77 7.50 -14.95 3.59
C PHE A 77 7.69 -14.66 5.07
N THR A 78 7.33 -13.44 5.46
CA THR A 78 7.48 -12.95 6.83
C THR A 78 6.12 -12.46 7.32
N PRO A 79 5.45 -13.17 8.25
CA PRO A 79 4.24 -12.67 8.88
C PRO A 79 4.59 -11.65 9.97
N ASP A 80 3.84 -10.55 10.01
CA ASP A 80 3.97 -9.55 11.09
C ASP A 80 3.31 -9.99 12.41
N SER A 81 2.51 -11.07 12.39
CA SER A 81 1.82 -11.61 13.57
C SER A 81 2.71 -12.54 14.40
N GLU A 82 2.63 -12.43 15.73
CA GLU A 82 3.36 -13.32 16.65
C GLU A 82 2.97 -14.81 16.54
N ASP A 83 1.77 -15.11 16.03
CA ASP A 83 1.28 -16.49 15.82
C ASP A 83 1.70 -17.05 14.46
N GLY A 84 2.98 -16.82 14.11
CA GLY A 84 3.57 -16.95 12.78
C GLY A 84 2.99 -18.07 11.92
N GLN A 85 2.19 -17.69 10.93
CA GLN A 85 1.72 -18.63 9.92
C GLN A 85 2.90 -19.05 9.04
N LYS A 86 3.11 -20.37 8.94
CA LYS A 86 4.13 -20.92 8.04
C LYS A 86 3.64 -20.83 6.61
N LEU A 87 4.52 -20.44 5.69
CA LEU A 87 4.30 -20.60 4.27
C LEU A 87 4.02 -22.09 3.97
N LYS A 88 2.89 -22.38 3.33
CA LYS A 88 2.51 -23.73 2.90
C LYS A 88 2.44 -23.76 1.39
N PHE A 89 3.16 -24.70 0.79
CA PHE A 89 3.02 -25.06 -0.62
C PHE A 89 2.02 -26.21 -0.69
N TRP A 90 0.91 -26.03 -1.42
CA TRP A 90 -0.13 -27.05 -1.64
C TRP A 90 -0.03 -27.62 -3.05
#